data_AF-A0A357AL67-F1
#
_entry.id   AF-A0A357AL67-F1
#
_cell.length_a   1.000
_cell.length_b   1.000
_cell.length_c   1.000
_cell.angle_alpha   90.00
_cell.angle_beta   90.00
_cell.angle_gamma   90.00
#
_symmetry.space_group_name_H-M   'P 1'
#
loop_
_entity.id
_entity.type
_entity.pdbx_description
1 polymer ?
#
loop_
_entity_poly.entity_id
_entity_poly.type
_entity_poly.pdbx_seq_one_letter_code
_entity_poly.pdbx_strand_id
1 'polypeptide(L)'
;LLYESCEKSKDGMKEYHNAVFVGYDENGVPRHAHKRGLYTEGTGFKGNVDSCDPAYSFHHIGISNSLYVFEAPIDLLSYITLHPKDWQKHSYVALCGVSEYAMLKMLELNPNLNHVVLCLDHDEAGIEASEKY
;
A
#
# COMPACT_ATOMS: atom_id res chain seq x y z
N LEU A 1 -5.07 -2.97 8.21
CA LEU A 1 -4.73 -4.13 9.07
C LEU A 1 -3.85 -5.11 8.28
N LEU A 2 -2.91 -5.79 8.94
CA LEU A 2 -2.07 -6.83 8.35
C LEU A 2 -2.68 -8.20 8.70
N TYR A 3 -2.97 -9.01 7.70
CA TYR A 3 -3.41 -10.40 7.87
C TYR A 3 -2.43 -11.36 7.22
N GLU A 4 -2.59 -12.65 7.51
CA GLU A 4 -1.91 -13.72 6.81
C GLU A 4 -2.95 -14.55 6.04
N SER A 5 -2.67 -14.87 4.78
CA SER A 5 -3.41 -15.91 4.04
C SER A 5 -2.55 -17.15 3.88
N CYS A 6 -3.15 -18.34 4.01
CA CYS A 6 -2.54 -19.63 3.70
C CYS A 6 -3.32 -20.31 2.57
N GLU A 7 -2.76 -20.33 1.37
CA GLU A 7 -3.40 -20.83 0.15
C GLU A 7 -2.74 -22.14 -0.29
N LYS A 8 -3.53 -23.15 -0.67
CA LYS A 8 -2.97 -24.43 -1.15
C LYS A 8 -2.69 -24.38 -2.65
N SER A 9 -1.61 -25.03 -3.08
CA SER A 9 -1.38 -25.32 -4.50
C SER A 9 -2.52 -26.16 -5.08
N LYS A 10 -2.65 -26.15 -6.41
CA LYS A 10 -3.70 -26.90 -7.11
C LYS A 10 -3.68 -28.41 -6.82
N ASP A 11 -2.50 -28.97 -6.58
CA ASP A 11 -2.29 -30.37 -6.20
C ASP A 11 -2.35 -30.61 -4.68
N GLY A 12 -2.52 -29.56 -3.87
CA GLY A 12 -2.60 -29.62 -2.41
C GLY A 12 -1.28 -29.92 -1.69
N MET A 13 -0.17 -30.04 -2.43
CA MET A 13 1.14 -30.45 -1.88
C MET A 13 1.94 -29.31 -1.27
N LYS A 14 1.60 -28.06 -1.61
CA LYS A 14 2.28 -26.85 -1.12
C LYS A 14 1.28 -25.90 -0.50
N GLU A 15 1.75 -25.15 0.49
CA GLU A 15 1.05 -24.03 1.09
C GLU A 15 1.77 -22.74 0.73
N TYR A 16 1.01 -21.69 0.46
CA TYR A 16 1.41 -20.34 0.07
C TYR A 16 0.91 -19.33 1.13
N HIS A 17 1.84 -18.82 1.92
CA HIS A 17 1.69 -17.90 3.01
C HIS A 17 2.01 -16.50 2.52
N ASN A 18 1.05 -15.59 2.64
CA ASN A 18 1.19 -14.21 2.19
C ASN A 18 0.80 -13.27 3.32
N ALA A 19 1.58 -12.20 3.49
CA ALA A 19 1.13 -10.99 4.16
C ALA A 19 0.07 -10.31 3.28
N VAL A 20 -1.08 -9.99 3.88
CA VAL A 20 -2.21 -9.33 3.23
C VAL A 20 -2.38 -7.94 3.84
N PHE A 21 -2.22 -6.93 3.00
CA PHE A 21 -2.38 -5.52 3.33
C PHE A 21 -3.75 -5.06 2.82
N VAL A 22 -4.65 -4.72 3.73
CA VAL A 22 -6.03 -4.37 3.39
C VAL A 22 -6.23 -2.87 3.47
N GLY A 23 -6.83 -2.31 2.43
CA GLY A 23 -7.30 -0.93 2.40
C GLY A 23 -8.83 -0.86 2.45
N TYR A 24 -9.31 0.20 3.10
CA TYR A 24 -10.71 0.36 3.51
C TYR A 24 -11.31 1.63 2.94
N ASP A 25 -12.60 1.64 2.68
CA ASP A 25 -13.31 2.89 2.37
C ASP A 25 -13.58 3.72 3.64
N GLU A 26 -14.18 4.89 3.46
CA GLU A 26 -14.54 5.83 4.52
C GLU A 26 -15.52 5.26 5.55
N ASN A 27 -16.22 4.17 5.21
CA ASN A 27 -17.15 3.47 6.08
C ASN A 27 -16.52 2.27 6.78
N GLY A 28 -15.21 2.06 6.61
CA GLY A 28 -14.49 0.92 7.18
C GLY A 28 -14.77 -0.40 6.48
N VAL A 29 -15.27 -0.38 5.24
CA VAL A 29 -15.50 -1.59 4.43
C VAL A 29 -14.23 -1.91 3.63
N PRO A 30 -13.71 -3.15 3.68
CA PRO A 30 -12.53 -3.51 2.89
C PRO A 30 -12.85 -3.45 1.40
N ARG A 31 -12.07 -2.67 0.65
CA ARG A 31 -12.20 -2.51 -0.81
C ARG A 31 -10.96 -2.98 -1.56
N HIS A 32 -9.82 -3.03 -0.89
CA HIS A 32 -8.54 -3.41 -1.46
C HIS A 32 -7.82 -4.46 -0.63
N ALA A 33 -7.11 -5.36 -1.30
CA ALA A 33 -6.16 -6.26 -0.66
C ALA A 33 -4.94 -6.47 -1.56
N HIS A 34 -3.75 -6.20 -1.02
CA HIS A 34 -2.47 -6.51 -1.65
C HIS A 34 -1.79 -7.66 -0.90
N LYS A 35 -1.32 -8.66 -1.64
CA LYS A 35 -0.63 -9.84 -1.10
C LYS A 35 0.86 -9.75 -1.38
N ARG A 36 1.67 -10.15 -0.40
CA ARG A 36 3.11 -10.34 -0.51
C ARG A 36 3.50 -11.70 0.08
N GLY A 37 4.16 -12.54 -0.72
CA GLY A 37 4.65 -13.84 -0.27
C GLY A 37 5.69 -13.72 0.85
N LEU A 38 5.63 -14.63 1.81
CA LEU A 38 6.54 -14.69 2.98
C LEU A 38 7.76 -15.60 2.76
N TYR A 39 7.90 -16.16 1.55
CA TYR A 39 8.95 -17.11 1.20
C TYR A 39 10.28 -16.43 0.91
N THR A 40 11.36 -17.01 1.43
CA THR A 40 12.73 -16.55 1.18
C THR A 40 13.38 -17.23 -0.03
N GLU A 41 12.86 -18.38 -0.46
CA GLU A 41 13.35 -19.12 -1.62
C GLU A 41 12.32 -19.18 -2.76
N GLY A 42 12.79 -19.02 -3.99
CA GLY A 42 11.95 -18.98 -5.19
C GLY A 42 11.48 -17.58 -5.59
N THR A 43 10.59 -17.50 -6.57
CA THR A 43 10.04 -16.24 -7.05
C THR A 43 9.06 -15.68 -6.02
N GLY A 44 9.39 -14.53 -5.43
CA GLY A 44 8.50 -13.85 -4.49
C GLY A 44 7.17 -13.45 -5.15
N PHE A 45 6.06 -13.69 -4.45
CA PHE A 45 4.73 -13.27 -4.89
C PHE A 45 4.46 -11.82 -4.46
N LYS A 46 4.02 -10.96 -5.37
CA LYS A 46 3.40 -9.66 -5.05
C LYS A 46 2.24 -9.41 -6.01
N GLY A 47 1.09 -8.96 -5.49
CA GLY A 47 -0.05 -8.64 -6.35
C GLY A 47 -1.30 -8.24 -5.60
N ASN A 48 -2.16 -7.50 -6.29
CA ASN A 48 -3.49 -7.15 -5.82
C ASN A 48 -4.44 -8.36 -5.96
N VAL A 49 -5.40 -8.49 -5.05
CA VAL A 49 -6.50 -9.46 -5.18
C VAL A 49 -7.42 -9.05 -6.32
N ASP A 50 -7.93 -10.02 -7.08
CA ASP A 50 -8.82 -9.77 -8.21
C ASP A 50 -10.06 -8.97 -7.81
N SER A 51 -10.51 -8.10 -8.72
CA SER A 51 -11.72 -7.27 -8.57
C SER A 51 -11.71 -6.30 -7.37
N CYS A 52 -10.54 -6.04 -6.79
CA CYS A 52 -10.41 -5.01 -5.76
C CYS A 52 -10.41 -3.59 -6.36
N ASP A 53 -10.70 -2.59 -5.53
CA ASP A 53 -10.63 -1.18 -5.91
C ASP A 53 -9.26 -0.59 -5.50
N PRO A 54 -8.35 -0.33 -6.44
CA PRO A 54 -7.02 0.21 -6.14
C PRO A 54 -7.07 1.64 -5.60
N ALA A 55 -8.19 2.38 -5.74
CA ALA A 55 -8.32 3.71 -5.16
C ALA A 55 -8.38 3.70 -3.62
N TYR A 56 -8.69 2.55 -3.02
CA TYR A 56 -8.75 2.36 -1.58
C TYR A 56 -7.64 1.43 -1.09
N SER A 57 -6.44 1.52 -1.66
CA SER A 57 -5.29 0.69 -1.28
C SER A 57 -4.87 0.91 0.19
N PHE A 58 -3.89 0.14 0.67
CA PHE A 58 -3.43 0.22 2.06
C PHE A 58 -2.98 1.64 2.45
N HIS A 59 -3.65 2.23 3.44
CA HIS A 59 -3.40 3.61 3.86
C HIS A 59 -3.68 3.84 5.35
N HIS A 60 -3.23 5.00 5.83
CA HIS A 60 -3.51 5.57 7.14
C HIS A 60 -3.81 7.06 6.98
N ILE A 61 -4.88 7.54 7.64
CA ILE A 61 -5.26 8.96 7.63
C ILE A 61 -4.87 9.59 8.96
N GLY A 62 -3.99 10.59 8.90
CA GLY A 62 -3.59 11.40 10.04
C GLY A 62 -4.38 12.70 10.15
N ILE A 63 -3.90 13.60 11.00
CA ILE A 63 -4.52 14.91 11.27
C ILE A 63 -3.76 16.08 10.64
N SER A 64 -2.53 15.87 10.17
CA SER A 64 -1.72 16.91 9.51
C SER A 64 -2.16 17.12 8.07
N ASN A 65 -1.54 18.10 7.39
CA ASN A 65 -1.75 18.38 5.98
C ASN A 65 -0.84 17.57 5.02
N SER A 66 -0.12 16.57 5.55
CA SER A 66 0.94 15.86 4.81
C SER A 66 0.49 14.46 4.40
N LEU A 67 0.73 14.12 3.14
CA LEU A 67 0.50 12.80 2.56
C LEU A 67 1.81 12.24 2.03
N TYR A 68 2.25 11.11 2.58
CA TYR A 68 3.40 10.35 2.09
C TYR A 68 2.91 9.19 1.21
N VAL A 69 3.42 9.09 -0.01
CA VAL A 69 2.98 8.15 -1.03
C VAL A 69 4.10 7.14 -1.31
N PHE A 70 3.85 5.86 -1.08
CA PHE A 70 4.82 4.78 -1.26
C PHE A 70 4.41 3.83 -2.37
N GLU A 71 5.37 3.13 -2.97
CA GLU A 71 5.05 2.13 -4.00
C GLU A 71 4.36 0.90 -3.40
N ALA A 72 4.88 0.36 -2.29
CA ALA A 72 4.30 -0.80 -1.63
C ALA A 72 4.06 -0.60 -0.12
N PRO A 73 3.16 -1.41 0.49
CA PRO A 73 2.89 -1.34 1.93
C PRO A 73 4.11 -1.58 2.82
N ILE A 74 5.09 -2.38 2.35
CA ILE A 74 6.31 -2.67 3.11
C ILE A 74 7.21 -1.44 3.20
N ASP A 75 7.30 -0.64 2.15
CA ASP A 75 8.12 0.58 2.15
C ASP A 75 7.54 1.60 3.12
N LEU A 76 6.20 1.76 3.08
CA LEU A 76 5.44 2.57 4.03
C LEU A 76 5.71 2.14 5.48
N LEU A 77 5.54 0.84 5.80
CA LEU A 77 5.74 0.34 7.15
C LEU A 77 7.21 0.42 7.60
N SER A 78 8.16 0.24 6.67
CA SER A 78 9.59 0.41 6.95
C SER A 78 9.90 1.86 7.29
N TYR A 79 9.34 2.82 6.56
CA TYR A 79 9.47 4.24 6.86
C TYR A 79 8.93 4.59 8.25
N ILE A 80 7.73 4.12 8.60
CA ILE A 80 7.15 4.33 9.94
C ILE A 80 8.04 3.73 11.03
N THR A 81 8.59 2.54 10.79
CA THR A 81 9.48 1.86 11.75
C THR A 81 10.75 2.67 12.01
N LEU A 82 11.30 3.33 10.98
CA LEU A 82 12.47 4.20 11.10
C LEU A 82 12.14 5.57 11.71
N HIS A 83 10.89 6.03 11.62
CA HIS A 83 10.43 7.34 12.10
C HIS A 83 9.26 7.21 13.09
N PRO A 84 9.45 6.56 14.25
CA PRO A 84 8.33 6.18 15.14
C PRO A 84 7.70 7.36 15.88
N LYS A 85 8.36 8.52 15.95
CA LYS A 85 7.87 9.68 16.68
C LYS A 85 6.72 10.33 15.91
N ASP A 86 5.54 10.41 16.54
CA ASP A 86 4.37 11.14 16.03
C ASP A 86 3.88 10.71 14.64
N TRP A 87 4.29 9.53 14.13
CA TRP A 87 3.97 9.10 12.77
C TRP A 87 2.47 9.18 12.45
N GLN A 88 1.61 8.78 13.41
CA GLN A 88 0.15 8.78 13.25
C GLN A 88 -0.46 10.15 12.93
N LYS A 89 0.27 11.25 13.16
CA LYS A 89 -0.18 12.60 12.80
C LYS A 89 -0.22 12.80 11.29
N HIS A 90 0.59 12.11 10.51
CA HIS A 90 0.65 12.25 9.06
C HIS A 90 -0.23 11.20 8.36
N SER A 91 -0.55 11.45 7.09
CA SER A 91 -1.25 10.50 6.24
C SER A 91 -0.27 9.75 5.35
N TYR A 92 -0.57 8.48 5.09
CA TYR A 92 0.28 7.58 4.33
C TYR A 92 -0.56 6.71 3.40
N VAL A 93 -0.08 6.46 2.19
CA VAL A 93 -0.72 5.54 1.24
C VAL A 93 0.33 4.73 0.49
N ALA A 94 0.03 3.45 0.28
CA ALA A 94 0.80 2.58 -0.61
C ALA A 94 0.02 2.41 -1.92
N LEU A 95 0.63 2.72 -3.07
CA LEU A 95 -0.03 2.64 -4.38
C LEU A 95 -0.33 1.19 -4.79
N CYS A 96 0.44 0.22 -4.30
CA CYS A 96 0.30 -1.20 -4.62
C CYS A 96 0.35 -1.45 -6.15
N GLY A 97 1.25 -0.72 -6.81
CA GLY A 97 1.38 -0.57 -8.27
C GLY A 97 1.81 0.86 -8.63
N VAL A 98 1.94 1.16 -9.92
CA VAL A 98 2.37 2.50 -10.43
C VAL A 98 1.21 3.43 -10.77
N SER A 99 0.04 3.22 -10.16
CA SER A 99 -1.15 4.03 -10.43
C SER A 99 -1.40 5.05 -9.34
N GLU A 100 -1.71 6.28 -9.76
CA GLU A 100 -2.04 7.43 -8.89
C GLU A 100 -3.40 7.34 -8.18
N TYR A 101 -4.24 6.34 -8.48
CA TYR A 101 -5.65 6.33 -8.02
C TYR A 101 -5.81 6.47 -6.51
N ALA A 102 -4.98 5.77 -5.73
CA ALA A 102 -5.05 5.81 -4.27
C ALA A 102 -4.67 7.19 -3.72
N MET A 103 -3.61 7.80 -4.27
CA MET A 103 -3.18 9.15 -3.91
C MET A 103 -4.29 10.16 -4.23
N LEU A 104 -4.83 10.13 -5.45
CA LEU A 104 -5.89 11.06 -5.86
C LEU A 104 -7.15 10.89 -5.02
N LYS A 105 -7.54 9.66 -4.69
CA LYS A 105 -8.69 9.38 -3.82
C LYS A 105 -8.48 9.95 -2.42
N MET A 106 -7.27 9.84 -1.85
CA MET A 106 -6.97 10.45 -0.56
C MET A 106 -7.04 11.97 -0.58
N LEU A 107 -6.54 12.62 -1.64
CA LEU A 107 -6.61 14.08 -1.79
C LEU A 107 -8.07 14.55 -1.99
N GLU A 108 -8.88 13.79 -2.72
CA GLU A 108 -10.31 14.05 -2.90
C GLU A 108 -11.08 13.99 -1.58
N LEU A 109 -10.85 12.93 -0.79
CA LEU A 109 -11.58 12.69 0.46
C LEU A 109 -11.09 13.54 1.64
N ASN A 110 -9.85 14.05 1.58
CA ASN A 110 -9.23 14.78 2.70
C ASN A 110 -8.69 16.15 2.22
N PRO A 111 -9.56 17.17 2.10
CA PRO A 111 -9.17 18.49 1.55
C PRO A 111 -8.11 19.25 2.36
N ASN A 112 -7.81 18.81 3.59
CA ASN A 112 -6.72 19.36 4.40
C ASN A 112 -5.32 18.93 3.91
N LEU A 113 -5.23 17.85 3.11
CA LEU A 113 -3.98 17.38 2.53
C LEU A 113 -3.55 18.32 1.39
N ASN A 114 -2.41 18.98 1.57
CA ASN A 114 -1.86 19.91 0.57
C ASN A 114 -0.33 19.83 0.46
N HIS A 115 0.30 18.90 1.19
CA HIS A 115 1.72 18.63 1.09
C HIS A 115 1.93 17.15 0.78
N VAL A 116 2.26 16.84 -0.48
CA VAL A 116 2.48 15.47 -0.94
C VAL A 116 3.99 15.19 -1.02
N VAL A 117 4.41 14.05 -0.47
CA VAL A 117 5.78 13.54 -0.54
C VAL A 117 5.75 12.19 -1.24
N LEU A 118 6.38 12.11 -2.42
CA LEU A 118 6.50 10.88 -3.18
C LEU A 118 7.73 10.10 -2.71
N CYS A 119 7.51 8.87 -2.27
CA CYS A 119 8.50 7.92 -1.77
C CYS A 119 8.44 6.64 -2.62
N LEU A 120 8.63 6.81 -3.94
CA LEU A 120 8.60 5.73 -4.93
C LEU A 120 9.98 5.06 -5.08
N ASP A 121 10.02 3.89 -5.69
CA ASP A 121 11.27 3.17 -5.90
C ASP A 121 12.22 3.98 -6.81
N HIS A 122 13.52 3.87 -6.56
CA HIS A 122 14.54 4.51 -7.39
C HIS A 122 14.86 3.65 -8.62
N ASP A 123 13.83 3.37 -9.42
CA ASP A 123 13.94 2.69 -10.71
C ASP A 123 13.25 3.51 -11.82
N GLU A 124 13.31 3.03 -13.06
CA GLU A 124 12.75 3.73 -14.22
C GLU A 124 11.26 4.04 -14.03
N ALA A 125 10.48 3.09 -13.51
CA ALA A 125 9.04 3.24 -13.34
C ALA A 125 8.70 4.21 -12.20
N GLY A 126 9.42 4.15 -11.08
CA GLY A 126 9.25 5.08 -9.97
C GLY A 126 9.66 6.51 -10.32
N ILE A 127 10.73 6.69 -11.10
CA ILE A 127 11.16 8.00 -11.61
C ILE A 127 10.12 8.58 -12.55
N GLU A 128 9.67 7.82 -13.56
CA GLU A 128 8.64 8.27 -14.50
C GLU A 128 7.35 8.68 -13.78
N ALA A 129 6.90 7.89 -12.81
CA ALA A 129 5.73 8.21 -12.00
C ALA A 129 5.92 9.50 -11.20
N SER A 130 7.11 9.73 -10.64
CA SER A 130 7.41 10.95 -9.86
C SER A 130 7.45 12.24 -10.69
N GLU A 131 7.77 12.15 -11.99
CA GLU A 131 7.74 13.28 -12.91
C GLU A 131 6.34 13.58 -13.44
N LYS A 132 5.46 12.57 -13.44
CA LYS A 132 4.09 12.66 -13.94
C LYS A 132 3.13 13.34 -12.95
N TYR A 133 3.37 13.22 -11.65
CA TYR A 133 2.47 13.67 -10.56
C TYR A 133 2.89 15.01 -9.97
#